data_AF-A0A352DUS0-F1
#
_entry.id   AF-A0A352DUS0-F1
#
_cell.length_a   1.000
_cell.length_b   1.000
_cell.length_c   1.000
_cell.angle_alpha   90.00
_cell.angle_beta   90.00
_cell.angle_gamma   90.00
#
_symmetry.space_group_name_H-M   'P 1'
#
loop_
_entity.id
_entity.type
_entity.pdbx_description
1 polymer ?
#
loop_
_entity_poly.entity_id
_entity_poly.type
_entity_poly.pdbx_seq_one_letter_code
_entity_poly.pdbx_strand_id
1 'polypeptide(L)' 'PRRGIYTTQLRNTRDPLFDVFDGADAYLSTPLRNVTTTPTQSLFLINGEWTLARAQELAARVDRTADPTDAARAAVAAAA' A
#
# COMPACT_ATOMS: atom_id res chain seq x y z
N PRO A 1 -6.55 7.85 5.41
CA PRO A 1 -6.01 6.61 6.03
C PRO A 1 -6.93 6.11 7.16
N ARG A 2 -7.57 4.95 6.98
CA ARG A 2 -8.21 4.25 8.11
C ARG A 2 -7.08 3.72 8.98
N ARG A 3 -6.94 4.24 10.21
CA ARG A 3 -5.94 3.76 11.16
C ARG A 3 -6.27 2.32 11.54
N GLY A 4 -5.25 1.48 11.75
CA GLY A 4 -5.46 0.06 12.10
C GLY A 4 -6.37 -0.16 13.32
N ILE A 5 -6.42 0.80 14.25
CA ILE A 5 -7.35 0.79 15.40
C ILE A 5 -8.83 0.73 15.01
N TYR A 6 -9.19 1.09 13.77
CA TYR A 6 -10.56 1.06 13.25
C TYR A 6 -10.82 -0.13 12.31
N THR A 7 -9.84 -1.02 12.16
CA THR A 7 -9.98 -2.23 11.36
C THR A 7 -10.50 -3.35 12.25
N THR A 8 -11.56 -4.03 11.80
CA THR A 8 -12.07 -5.21 12.49
C THR A 8 -11.14 -6.38 12.19
N GLN A 9 -10.52 -6.96 13.23
CA GLN A 9 -9.71 -8.17 13.09
C GLN A 9 -10.60 -9.41 13.26
N LEU A 10 -10.67 -10.21 12.21
CA LEU A 10 -11.37 -11.50 12.19
C LEU A 10 -10.32 -12.60 12.36
N ARG A 11 -10.56 -13.56 13.26
CA ARG A 11 -9.54 -14.59 13.56
C ARG A 11 -9.19 -15.44 12.34
N ASN A 12 -10.17 -15.74 11.50
CA ASN A 12 -10.06 -16.57 10.30
C ASN A 12 -9.69 -15.80 9.02
N THR A 13 -9.68 -14.46 9.06
CA THR A 13 -9.36 -13.63 7.89
C THR A 13 -8.34 -12.59 8.30
N ARG A 14 -7.09 -12.81 7.89
CA ARG A 14 -6.00 -11.87 8.13
C ARG A 14 -6.13 -10.67 7.21
N ASP A 15 -5.97 -9.48 7.78
CA ASP A 15 -5.78 -8.26 7.00
C ASP A 15 -4.35 -8.25 6.42
N PRO A 16 -4.16 -8.09 5.10
CA PRO A 16 -2.83 -8.06 4.48
C PRO A 16 -1.89 -7.00 5.07
N LEU A 17 -2.42 -5.87 5.55
CA LEU A 17 -1.62 -4.83 6.20
C LEU A 17 -1.09 -5.33 7.54
N PHE A 18 -1.89 -6.01 8.35
CA PHE A 18 -1.39 -6.53 9.64
C PHE A 18 -0.42 -7.69 9.44
N ASP A 19 -0.63 -8.52 8.42
CA ASP A 19 0.24 -9.66 8.14
C ASP A 19 1.67 -9.24 7.78
N VAL A 20 1.81 -8.21 6.93
CA VAL A 20 3.13 -7.70 6.49
C VAL A 20 3.86 -6.90 7.58
N PHE A 21 3.14 -6.37 8.57
CA PHE A 21 3.68 -5.58 9.67
C PHE A 21 3.77 -6.36 10.99
N ASP A 22 4.02 -7.66 10.91
CA ASP A 22 4.24 -8.56 12.06
C ASP A 22 3.06 -8.59 13.06
N GLY A 23 1.84 -8.56 12.56
CA GLY A 23 0.63 -8.78 13.35
C GLY A 23 0.65 -10.16 14.00
N ALA A 24 0.35 -10.20 15.30
CA ALA A 24 0.29 -11.46 16.05
C ALA A 24 -0.78 -12.41 15.48
N ASP A 25 -0.51 -13.71 15.56
CA ASP A 25 -1.49 -14.72 15.16
C ASP A 25 -2.67 -14.74 16.14
N ALA A 26 -3.89 -14.88 15.63
CA ALA A 26 -5.10 -14.85 16.45
C ALA A 26 -5.44 -16.18 17.14
N TYR A 27 -4.73 -17.27 16.81
CA TYR A 27 -4.91 -18.62 17.35
C TYR A 27 -3.68 -19.15 18.09
N LEU A 28 -2.48 -18.70 17.68
CA LEU A 28 -1.22 -19.22 18.19
C LEU A 28 -0.46 -18.16 19.00
N SER A 29 0.36 -18.62 19.93
CA SER A 29 1.34 -17.75 20.58
C SER A 29 2.46 -17.40 19.58
N THR A 30 2.71 -16.10 19.38
CA THR A 30 3.77 -15.57 18.50
C THR A 30 4.84 -14.84 19.33
N PRO A 31 5.76 -15.55 20.01
CA PRO A 31 6.78 -14.94 20.87
C PRO A 31 8.02 -14.45 20.12
N LEU A 32 8.22 -14.89 18.87
CA LEU A 32 9.41 -14.58 18.08
C LEU A 32 9.03 -13.74 16.85
N ARG A 33 9.95 -12.87 16.42
CA ARG A 33 9.86 -12.19 15.12
C ARG A 33 10.65 -12.94 14.07
N ASN A 34 10.09 -13.03 12.86
CA ASN A 34 10.78 -13.60 11.72
C ASN A 34 11.89 -12.64 11.25
N VAL A 35 13.06 -13.19 10.98
CA VAL A 35 14.16 -12.47 10.33
C VAL A 35 14.14 -12.83 8.86
N THR A 36 13.92 -11.84 8.01
CA THR A 36 13.88 -12.01 6.55
C THR A 36 14.67 -10.91 5.86
N THR A 37 15.28 -11.25 4.73
CA THR A 37 15.88 -10.28 3.81
C THR A 37 14.90 -9.81 2.74
N THR A 38 13.69 -10.39 2.68
CA THR A 38 12.66 -10.00 1.74
C THR A 38 11.95 -8.74 2.26
N PRO A 39 11.95 -7.63 1.51
CA PRO A 39 11.36 -6.36 1.96
C PRO A 39 9.84 -6.33 1.73
N THR A 40 9.10 -7.26 2.33
CA THR A 40 7.63 -7.40 2.13
C THR A 40 6.87 -6.13 2.48
N GLN A 41 7.27 -5.41 3.53
CA GLN A 41 6.70 -4.13 3.94
C GLN A 41 6.79 -3.07 2.83
N SER A 42 7.99 -2.84 2.32
CA SER A 42 8.21 -1.88 1.23
C SER A 42 7.46 -2.29 -0.03
N LEU A 43 7.49 -3.58 -0.37
CA LEU A 43 6.81 -4.10 -1.56
C LEU A 43 5.29 -3.88 -1.47
N PHE A 44 4.69 -4.15 -0.30
CA PHE A 44 3.28 -3.91 -0.04
C PHE A 44 2.93 -2.42 -0.10
N LEU A 45 3.76 -1.55 0.45
CA LEU A 45 3.51 -0.10 0.42
C LEU A 45 3.56 0.47 -0.99
N ILE A 46 4.35 -0.11 -1.90
CA ILE A 46 4.45 0.34 -3.30
C ILE A 46 3.32 -0.26 -4.16
N ASN A 47 3.06 -1.56 -4.00
CA ASN A 47 2.16 -2.32 -4.90
C ASN A 47 0.77 -2.58 -4.30
N GLY A 48 0.51 -2.10 -3.08
CA GLY A 48 -0.77 -2.29 -2.43
C GLY A 48 -1.87 -1.48 -3.11
N GLU A 49 -3.08 -2.05 -3.11
CA GLU A 49 -4.29 -1.45 -3.69
C GLU A 49 -4.48 0.02 -3.29
N TRP A 50 -4.28 0.33 -2.00
CA TRP A 50 -4.44 1.69 -1.50
C TRP A 50 -3.48 2.69 -2.16
N THR A 51 -2.23 2.28 -2.37
CA THR A 51 -1.20 3.13 -2.99
C THR A 51 -1.48 3.28 -4.48
N LEU A 52 -1.79 2.18 -5.17
CA LEU A 52 -2.10 2.19 -6.60
C LEU A 52 -3.33 3.05 -6.92
N ALA A 53 -4.41 2.93 -6.13
CA ALA A 53 -5.60 3.76 -6.28
C ALA A 53 -5.29 5.26 -6.11
N ARG A 54 -4.39 5.61 -5.18
CA ARG A 54 -3.96 7.01 -4.99
C ARG A 54 -3.03 7.50 -6.10
N ALA A 55 -2.17 6.64 -6.62
CA ALA A 55 -1.32 6.95 -7.77
C ALA A 55 -2.18 7.26 -9.00
N GLN A 56 -3.24 6.47 -9.25
CA GLN A 56 -4.19 6.71 -10.34
C GLN A 56 -4.95 8.04 -10.16
N GLU A 57 -5.49 8.31 -8.98
CA GLU A 57 -6.17 9.58 -8.69
C GLU A 57 -5.23 10.78 -8.80
N LEU A 58 -3.96 10.62 -8.40
CA LEU A 58 -2.95 11.65 -8.56
C LEU A 58 -2.67 11.92 -10.04
N ALA A 59 -2.49 10.88 -10.86
CA ALA A 59 -2.29 11.01 -12.30
C ALA A 59 -3.48 11.73 -12.96
N ALA A 60 -4.72 11.28 -12.68
CA ALA A 60 -5.93 11.91 -13.20
C ALA A 60 -6.10 13.37 -12.74
N ARG A 61 -5.60 13.73 -11.56
CA ARG A 61 -5.57 15.13 -11.12
C ARG A 61 -4.56 15.94 -11.91
N VAL A 62 -3.35 15.42 -12.10
CA VAL A 62 -2.29 16.10 -12.85
C VAL A 62 -2.75 16.39 -14.28
N ASP A 63 -3.36 15.41 -14.96
CA ASP A 63 -3.88 15.59 -16.32
C ASP A 63 -4.93 16.70 -16.44
N ARG A 64 -5.75 16.88 -15.41
CA ARG A 64 -6.78 17.95 -15.38
C ARG A 64 -6.23 19.33 -15.08
N THR A 65 -5.10 19.43 -14.37
CA THR A 65 -4.56 20.70 -13.88
C THR A 65 -3.30 21.16 -14.60
N ALA A 66 -2.67 20.29 -15.39
CA ALA A 66 -1.45 20.60 -16.09
C ALA A 66 -1.70 21.49 -17.30
N ASP A 67 -0.84 22.48 -17.49
CA ASP A 67 -0.75 23.17 -18.78
C ASP A 67 -0.39 22.15 -19.87
N PRO A 68 -0.81 22.36 -21.14
CA PRO A 68 -0.64 21.37 -22.20
C PRO A 68 0.82 20.87 -22.37
N THR A 69 1.79 21.74 -22.11
CA THR A 69 3.23 21.44 -22.17
C THR A 69 3.73 20.61 -20.99
N ASP A 70 3.10 20.74 -19.82
CA ASP A 70 3.41 19.97 -18.61
C ASP A 70 2.67 18.64 -18.58
N ALA A 71 1.46 18.57 -19.12
CA ALA A 71 0.68 17.35 -19.28
C ALA A 71 1.44 16.32 -20.13
N ALA A 72 2.07 16.77 -21.22
CA ALA A 72 2.90 15.92 -22.08
C ALA A 72 4.13 15.35 -21.34
N ARG A 73 4.75 16.12 -20.45
CA ARG A 73 5.91 15.65 -19.64
C ARG A 73 5.49 14.70 -18.53
N ALA A 74 4.36 14.98 -17.87
CA ALA A 74 3.80 14.11 -16.84
C ALA A 74 3.36 12.76 -17.39
N ALA A 75 2.75 12.71 -18.59
CA ALA A 75 2.36 11.47 -19.25
C ALA A 75 3.55 10.56 -19.60
N VAL A 76 4.67 11.14 -20.06
CA VAL A 76 5.91 10.39 -20.35
C VAL A 76 6.54 9.85 -19.06
N ALA A 77 6.51 10.62 -17.97
CA ALA A 77 7.03 10.17 -16.67
C ALA A 77 6.15 9.09 -16.00
N ALA A 78 4.84 9.06 -16.28
CA ALA A 78 3.93 8.03 -15.77
C ALA A 78 4.01 6.70 -16.54
N ALA A 79 4.60 6.70 -17.74
CA ALA A 79 4.77 5.52 -18.59
C ALA A 79 6.12 4.81 -18.44
N ALA A 80 7.04 5.37 -17.63
CA ALA A 80 8.35 4.82 -17.30
C ALA A 80 8.37 4.25 -15.88
#